data_AF-A0AA95KZM2-F1
#
_entry.id   AF-A0AA95KZM2-F1
#
_cell.length_a   1.000
_cell.length_b   1.000
_cell.length_c   1.000
_cell.angle_alpha   90.00
_cell.angle_beta   90.00
_cell.angle_gamma   90.00
#
_symmetry.space_group_name_H-M   'P 1'
#
loop_
_entity.id
_entity.type
_entity.pdbx_description
1 polymer ?
#
loop_
_entity_poly.entity_id
_entity_poly.type
_entity_poly.pdbx_seq_one_letter_code
_entity_poly.pdbx_strand_id
1 'polypeptide(L)'
;MKRKVMHLVLLFYCFSLLNLIDAVLTVAGIESSLITEANPLMEMIYSFGLGVFIALKVLLSVALVLLTLYKKVPKSKLVKGLTLFAAASYTAVIGLHSFWLVRLA
;
A
#
# COMPACT_ATOMS: atom_id res chain seq x y z
N MET A 1 9.73 -15.35 21.49
CA MET A 1 10.28 -14.81 20.21
C MET A 1 9.51 -15.28 18.96
N LYS A 2 9.05 -16.54 18.87
CA LYS A 2 8.33 -17.09 17.71
C LYS A 2 6.98 -16.39 17.37
N ARG A 3 6.16 -16.00 18.36
CA ARG A 3 4.87 -15.31 18.12
C ARG A 3 5.02 -13.95 17.40
N LYS A 4 6.00 -13.12 17.77
CA LYS A 4 6.19 -11.78 17.16
C LYS A 4 6.56 -11.85 15.67
N VAL A 5 7.31 -12.88 15.27
CA VAL A 5 7.68 -13.08 13.86
C VAL A 5 6.46 -13.49 13.03
N MET A 6 5.59 -14.35 13.57
CA MET A 6 4.37 -14.81 12.90
C MET A 6 3.38 -13.66 12.62
N HIS A 7 3.21 -12.72 13.57
CA HIS A 7 2.34 -11.56 13.37
C HIS A 7 2.91 -10.60 12.32
N LEU A 8 4.23 -10.43 12.28
CA LEU A 8 4.89 -9.57 11.30
C LEU A 8 4.81 -10.14 9.88
N VAL A 9 4.94 -11.46 9.73
CA VAL A 9 4.75 -12.18 8.47
C VAL A 9 3.33 -11.99 7.94
N LEU A 10 2.31 -12.16 8.79
CA LEU A 10 0.92 -11.94 8.40
C LEU A 10 0.67 -10.50 7.95
N LEU A 11 1.22 -9.52 8.67
CA LEU A 11 1.14 -8.10 8.29
C LEU A 11 1.70 -7.83 6.90
N PHE A 12 2.84 -8.43 6.54
CA PHE A 12 3.45 -8.25 5.22
C PHE A 12 2.59 -8.85 4.09
N TYR A 13 1.97 -10.00 4.32
CA TYR A 13 1.01 -10.56 3.37
C TYR A 13 -0.24 -9.69 3.22
N CYS A 14 -0.80 -9.21 4.33
CA CYS A 14 -1.93 -8.28 4.29
C CYS A 14 -1.57 -6.98 3.55
N PHE A 15 -0.40 -6.38 3.82
CA PHE A 15 0.04 -5.18 3.11
C PHE A 15 0.24 -5.41 1.62
N SER A 16 0.79 -6.56 1.24
CA SER A 16 0.94 -6.94 -0.17
C SER A 16 -0.42 -7.01 -0.87
N LEU A 17 -1.40 -7.67 -0.26
CA LEU A 17 -2.75 -7.77 -0.83
C LEU A 17 -3.45 -6.41 -0.90
N LEU A 18 -3.38 -5.63 0.18
CA LEU A 18 -3.97 -4.30 0.24
C LEU A 18 -3.39 -3.36 -0.83
N ASN A 19 -2.08 -3.43 -1.08
CA ASN A 19 -1.44 -2.63 -2.11
C ASN A 19 -1.89 -3.01 -3.54
N LEU A 20 -2.25 -4.28 -3.78
CA LEU A 20 -2.85 -4.69 -5.06
C LEU A 20 -4.30 -4.24 -5.20
N ILE A 21 -5.10 -4.38 -4.14
CA ILE A 21 -6.49 -3.91 -4.12
C ILE A 21 -6.55 -2.40 -4.36
N ASP A 22 -5.67 -1.65 -3.69
CA ASP A 22 -5.53 -0.22 -3.89
C ASP A 22 -5.24 0.13 -5.35
N ALA A 23 -4.33 -0.59 -6.00
CA ALA A 23 -4.05 -0.37 -7.42
C ALA A 23 -5.30 -0.55 -8.29
N VAL A 24 -6.11 -1.59 -8.04
CA VAL A 24 -7.36 -1.82 -8.77
C VAL A 24 -8.36 -0.69 -8.52
N LEU A 25 -8.51 -0.25 -7.27
CA LEU A 25 -9.44 0.82 -6.91
C LEU A 25 -9.02 2.18 -7.47
N THR A 26 -7.73 2.52 -7.42
CA THR A 26 -7.19 3.76 -8.01
C THR A 26 -7.44 3.78 -9.52
N VAL A 27 -7.12 2.69 -10.22
CA VAL A 27 -7.34 2.59 -11.67
C VAL A 27 -8.83 2.70 -11.98
N ALA A 28 -9.68 1.92 -11.32
CA ALA A 28 -11.12 1.98 -11.53
C ALA A 28 -11.70 3.38 -11.25
N GLY A 29 -11.22 4.05 -10.20
CA GLY A 29 -11.69 5.38 -9.80
C GLY A 29 -11.22 6.50 -10.72
N ILE A 30 -9.96 6.46 -11.19
CA ILE A 30 -9.42 7.47 -12.13
C ILE A 30 -10.07 7.30 -13.50
N GLU A 31 -10.15 6.07 -14.02
CA GLU A 31 -10.74 5.80 -15.35
C GLU A 31 -12.24 6.14 -15.40
N SER A 32 -12.94 6.05 -14.27
CA SER A 32 -14.34 6.49 -14.15
C SER A 32 -14.51 7.97 -13.80
N SER A 33 -13.40 8.74 -13.68
CA SER A 33 -13.40 10.14 -13.26
C SER A 33 -14.09 10.39 -11.90
N LEU A 34 -14.19 9.35 -11.05
CA LEU A 34 -14.82 9.43 -9.74
C LEU A 34 -13.87 9.98 -8.66
N ILE A 35 -12.56 9.75 -8.82
CA ILE A 35 -11.52 10.22 -7.90
C ILE A 35 -10.31 10.73 -8.67
N THR A 36 -9.51 11.55 -8.01
CA THR A 36 -8.16 11.94 -8.45
C THR A 36 -7.13 11.34 -7.50
N GLU A 37 -5.93 10.98 -8.01
CA GLU A 37 -4.85 10.47 -7.16
C GLU A 37 -4.32 11.60 -6.26
N ALA A 38 -4.47 11.44 -4.94
CA ALA A 38 -4.06 12.47 -3.98
C ALA A 38 -2.57 12.35 -3.60
N ASN A 39 -1.92 11.23 -3.91
CA ASN A 39 -0.50 11.04 -3.67
C ASN A 39 0.31 11.60 -4.85
N PRO A 40 1.03 12.74 -4.70
CA PRO A 40 1.70 13.41 -5.82
C PRO A 40 2.74 12.52 -6.52
N LEU A 41 3.36 11.59 -5.78
CA LEU A 41 4.30 10.64 -6.35
C LEU A 41 3.58 9.57 -7.18
N MET A 42 2.45 9.04 -6.70
CA MET A 42 1.68 8.05 -7.48
C MET A 42 0.97 8.70 -8.66
N GLU A 43 0.54 9.95 -8.54
CA GLU A 43 -0.01 10.77 -9.63
C GLU A 43 1.05 10.98 -10.74
N MET A 44 2.27 11.34 -10.36
CA MET A 44 3.40 11.41 -11.30
C MET A 44 3.68 10.06 -11.98
N ILE A 45 3.63 8.97 -11.22
CA ILE A 45 3.87 7.62 -11.76
C ILE A 45 2.74 7.19 -12.70
N TYR A 46 1.50 7.54 -12.37
CA TYR A 46 0.33 7.31 -13.21
C TYR A 46 0.42 8.12 -14.51
N SER A 47 0.95 9.35 -14.45
CA SER A 47 1.13 10.19 -15.65
C SER A 47 2.21 9.68 -16.60
N PHE A 48 3.19 8.90 -16.13
CA PHE A 48 4.09 8.13 -17.01
C PHE A 48 3.40 6.95 -17.70
N GLY A 49 2.26 6.50 -17.19
CA GLY A 49 1.39 5.52 -17.81
C GLY A 49 0.86 4.48 -16.83
N LEU A 50 -0.37 4.01 -17.10
CA LEU A 50 -1.07 2.97 -16.32
C LEU A 50 -0.23 1.71 -16.10
N GLY A 51 0.52 1.27 -17.13
CA GLY A 51 1.39 0.10 -17.03
C GLY A 51 2.51 0.27 -16.01
N VAL A 52 3.11 1.47 -15.90
CA VAL A 52 4.18 1.77 -14.93
C VAL A 52 3.62 1.77 -13.51
N PHE A 53 2.44 2.37 -13.33
CA PHE A 53 1.73 2.38 -12.05
C PHE A 53 1.43 0.97 -11.54
N ILE A 54 0.83 0.12 -12.38
CA ILE A 54 0.52 -1.27 -12.03
C ILE A 54 1.81 -2.06 -11.77
N ALA A 55 2.83 -1.92 -12.63
CA ALA A 55 4.09 -2.62 -12.47
C ALA A 55 4.76 -2.29 -11.13
N LEU A 56 4.76 -1.03 -10.72
CA LEU A 56 5.29 -0.62 -9.42
C LEU A 56 4.50 -1.26 -8.26
N LYS A 57 3.17 -1.22 -8.31
CA LYS A 57 2.31 -1.81 -7.28
C LYS A 57 2.52 -3.33 -7.18
N VAL A 58 2.64 -4.02 -8.31
CA VAL A 58 2.97 -5.46 -8.34
C VAL A 58 4.36 -5.71 -7.77
N LEU A 59 5.38 -4.96 -8.19
CA LEU A 59 6.76 -5.11 -7.70
C LEU A 59 6.86 -4.91 -6.18
N LEU A 60 6.18 -3.90 -5.63
CA LEU A 60 6.12 -3.67 -4.19
C LEU A 60 5.46 -4.84 -3.45
N SER A 61 4.35 -5.35 -3.99
CA SER A 61 3.61 -6.48 -3.42
C SER A 61 4.45 -7.77 -3.43
N VAL A 62 5.13 -8.03 -4.54
CA VAL A 62 6.07 -9.15 -4.70
C VAL A 62 7.26 -8.98 -3.75
N ALA A 63 7.85 -7.79 -3.64
CA ALA A 63 8.96 -7.54 -2.72
C ALA A 63 8.58 -7.85 -1.27
N LEU A 64 7.39 -7.46 -0.81
CA LEU A 64 6.88 -7.79 0.53
C LEU A 64 6.73 -9.31 0.73
N VAL A 65 6.22 -10.03 -0.27
CA VAL A 65 6.10 -11.49 -0.23
C VAL A 65 7.47 -12.15 -0.22
N LEU A 66 8.42 -11.71 -1.05
CA LEU A 66 9.77 -12.27 -1.11
C LEU A 66 10.53 -12.06 0.21
N LEU A 67 10.43 -10.88 0.82
CA LEU A 67 11.03 -10.62 2.14
C LEU A 67 10.52 -11.58 3.21
N THR A 68 9.25 -11.97 3.08
CA THR A 68 8.57 -12.92 3.97
C THR A 68 9.05 -14.36 3.71
N LEU A 69 9.08 -14.80 2.44
CA LEU A 69 9.52 -16.14 2.03
C LEU A 69 10.99 -16.41 2.39
N TYR A 70 11.88 -15.45 2.13
CA TYR A 70 13.30 -15.58 2.45
C TYR A 70 13.63 -15.35 3.93
N LYS A 71 12.61 -15.13 4.78
CA LYS A 71 12.78 -14.76 6.21
C LYS A 71 13.75 -13.59 6.42
N LYS A 72 13.90 -12.76 5.38
CA LYS A 72 14.75 -11.57 5.34
C LYS A 72 14.02 -10.35 5.89
N VAL A 73 12.91 -10.57 6.60
CA VAL A 73 12.15 -9.51 7.27
C VAL A 73 13.12 -8.68 8.11
N PRO A 74 13.29 -7.40 7.78
CA PRO A 74 14.37 -6.61 8.35
C PRO A 74 14.17 -6.47 9.86
N LYS A 75 15.18 -6.90 10.62
CA LYS A 75 15.21 -6.77 12.09
C LYS A 75 15.58 -5.36 12.55
N SER A 76 16.01 -4.50 11.61
CA SER A 76 16.39 -3.12 11.89
C SER A 76 15.19 -2.33 12.41
N LYS A 77 15.39 -1.65 13.54
CA LYS A 77 14.38 -0.77 14.15
C LYS A 77 13.94 0.34 13.19
N LEU A 78 14.85 0.79 12.30
CA LEU A 78 14.60 1.84 11.33
C LEU A 78 13.59 1.39 10.26
N VAL A 79 13.82 0.23 9.65
CA VAL A 79 12.91 -0.30 8.62
C VAL A 79 11.56 -0.65 9.23
N LYS A 80 11.54 -1.21 10.44
CA LYS A 80 10.30 -1.45 11.17
C LYS A 80 9.54 -0.15 11.48
N GLY A 81 10.26 0.93 11.83
CA GLY A 81 9.69 2.26 12.04
C GLY A 81 9.09 2.85 10.77
N LEU A 82 9.81 2.73 9.64
CA LEU A 82 9.32 3.15 8.32
C LEU A 82 8.07 2.38 7.89
N THR A 83 8.05 1.05 8.05
CA THR A 83 6.86 0.24 7.73
C THR A 83 5.68 0.61 8.62
N LEU A 84 5.91 0.86 9.92
CA LEU A 84 4.85 1.26 10.85
C LEU A 84 4.33 2.68 10.54
N PHE A 85 5.23 3.60 10.19
CA PHE A 85 4.87 4.94 9.76
C PHE A 85 4.03 4.90 8.49
N ALA A 86 4.47 4.16 7.47
CA ALA A 86 3.71 3.96 6.25
C ALA A 86 2.32 3.36 6.52
N ALA A 87 2.22 2.35 7.39
CA ALA A 87 0.95 1.78 7.83
C ALA A 87 0.01 2.80 8.51
N ALA A 88 0.56 3.62 9.40
CA ALA A 88 -0.20 4.64 10.12
C ALA A 88 -0.69 5.74 9.18
N SER A 89 0.16 6.21 8.28
CA SER A 89 -0.19 7.18 7.23
C SER A 89 -1.31 6.63 6.32
N TYR A 90 -1.19 5.38 5.89
CA TYR A 90 -2.21 4.73 5.05
C TYR A 90 -3.57 4.63 5.74
N THR A 91 -3.56 4.26 7.03
CA THR A 91 -4.78 4.15 7.84
C THR A 91 -5.44 5.53 8.03
N ALA A 92 -4.65 6.58 8.27
CA ALA A 92 -5.15 7.93 8.42
C ALA A 92 -5.78 8.47 7.13
N VAL A 93 -5.16 8.22 5.98
CA VAL A 93 -5.69 8.62 4.67
C VAL A 93 -7.02 7.91 4.37
N ILE A 94 -7.11 6.59 4.60
CA ILE A 94 -8.37 5.85 4.43
C ILE A 94 -9.47 6.36 5.37
N GLY A 95 -9.13 6.68 6.62
CA GLY A 95 -10.08 7.28 7.56
C GLY A 95 -10.61 8.64 7.09
N LEU A 96 -9.74 9.46 6.51
CA LEU A 96 -10.11 10.75 5.92
C LEU A 96 -11.05 10.57 4.71
N HIS A 97 -10.73 9.66 3.79
CA HIS A 97 -11.59 9.36 2.64
C HIS A 97 -12.96 8.84 3.08
N SER A 98 -13.01 7.96 4.08
CA SER A 98 -14.27 7.44 4.62
C SER A 98 -15.12 8.55 5.23
N PHE A 99 -14.50 9.49 5.96
CA PHE A 99 -15.20 10.66 6.51
C PHE A 99 -15.73 11.59 5.40
N TRP A 100 -14.94 11.83 4.35
CA TRP A 100 -15.35 12.68 3.23
C TRP A 100 -16.51 12.06 2.46
N LEU A 101 -16.45 10.77 2.14
CA LEU A 101 -17.53 10.06 1.47
C LEU A 101 -18.84 10.08 2.28
N VAL A 102 -18.78 9.85 3.60
CA VAL A 102 -19.98 9.90 4.46
C VAL A 102 -20.55 11.32 4.57
N ARG A 103 -19.72 12.36 4.44
CA ARG A 103 -20.16 13.75 4.57
C ARG A 103 -20.61 14.38 3.25
N LEU A 104 -20.12 13.87 2.12
CA LEU A 104 -20.44 14.34 0.77
C LEU A 104 -21.51 13.48 0.06
N ALA A 105 -21.86 12.31 0.60
CA ALA A 105 -23.01 11.49 0.19
C ALA A 105 -24.27 11.87 0.97
#